data_AF-A0A699WXT8-F1
#
_entry.id   AF-A0A699WXT8-F1
#
_cell.length_a   1.000
_cell.length_b   1.000
_cell.length_c   1.000
_cell.angle_alpha   90.00
_cell.angle_beta   90.00
_cell.angle_gamma   90.00
#
_symmetry.space_group_name_H-M   'P 1'
#
loop_
_entity.id
_entity.type
_entity.pdbx_description
1 polymer ?
#
loop_
_entity_poly.entity_id
_entity_poly.type
_entity_poly.pdbx_seq_one_letter_code
_entity_poly.pdbx_strand_id
1 'polypeptide(L)' 'MSRVKCKDCKKAKVKYYEYYKTKMLLAKKDKDQQVLLAEDQAWMESSSDSGQEINANMVFMAQIKKVLFDSEASSSSA' A
#
# COMPACT_ATOMS: atom_id res chain seq x y z
N MET A 1 -11.50 40.42 40.86
CA MET A 1 -10.49 39.82 39.95
C MET A 1 -10.80 38.35 39.54
N SER A 2 -12.06 37.88 39.59
CA SER A 2 -12.34 36.42 39.54
C SER A 2 -12.90 35.87 38.22
N ARG A 3 -13.20 36.72 37.22
CA ARG A 3 -13.81 36.28 35.94
C ARG A 3 -12.80 35.88 34.86
N VAL A 4 -11.55 36.34 34.97
CA VAL A 4 -10.48 36.09 33.98
C VAL A 4 -10.00 34.64 34.08
N LYS A 5 -9.75 34.14 35.29
CA LYS A 5 -9.23 32.78 35.56
C LYS A 5 -10.15 31.64 35.10
N CYS A 6 -11.47 31.86 35.06
CA CYS A 6 -12.46 30.83 34.67
C CYS A 6 -12.61 30.69 33.14
N LYS A 7 -12.52 31.80 32.39
CA LYS A 7 -12.57 31.75 30.91
C LYS A 7 -11.33 31.06 30.33
N ASP A 8 -10.15 31.37 30.87
CA ASP A 8 -8.90 30.78 30.39
C ASP A 8 -8.81 29.28 30.70
N CYS A 9 -9.37 28.85 31.84
CA CYS A 9 -9.43 27.42 32.21
C CYS A 9 -10.28 26.59 31.21
N LYS A 10 -11.42 27.12 30.74
CA LYS A 10 -12.22 26.45 29.71
C LYS A 10 -11.50 26.38 28.37
N LYS A 11 -10.81 27.47 27.99
CA LYS A 11 -10.03 27.54 26.74
C LYS A 11 -8.86 26.54 26.72
N ALA A 12 -8.22 26.32 27.87
CA ALA A 12 -7.18 25.31 28.04
C ALA A 12 -7.71 23.88 27.86
N LYS A 13 -8.88 23.55 28.42
CA LYS A 13 -9.49 22.22 28.26
C LYS A 13 -9.85 21.89 26.81
N VAL A 14 -10.37 22.86 26.08
CA VAL A 14 -10.69 22.69 24.64
C VAL A 14 -9.41 22.40 23.84
N LYS A 15 -8.34 23.18 24.07
CA LYS A 15 -7.04 22.93 23.41
C LYS A 15 -6.47 21.54 23.71
N TYR A 16 -6.62 21.07 24.95
CA TYR A 16 -6.09 19.77 25.35
C TYR A 16 -6.83 18.61 24.68
N TYR A 17 -8.16 18.72 24.56
CA TYR A 17 -8.99 17.72 23.89
C TYR A 17 -8.72 17.67 22.37
N GLU A 18 -8.62 18.84 21.72
CA GLU A 18 -8.25 18.97 20.30
C GLU A 18 -6.86 18.38 20.00
N TYR A 19 -5.88 18.68 20.86
CA TYR A 19 -4.53 18.13 20.75
C TYR A 19 -4.53 16.60 20.84
N TYR A 20 -5.22 16.04 21.84
CA TYR A 20 -5.28 14.60 22.06
C TYR A 20 -5.97 13.87 20.90
N LYS A 21 -7.11 14.41 20.43
CA LYS A 21 -7.85 13.86 19.29
C LYS A 21 -6.99 13.83 18.02
N THR A 22 -6.24 14.90 17.76
CA THR A 22 -5.33 14.99 16.61
C THR A 22 -4.17 14.01 16.72
N LYS A 23 -3.56 13.89 17.91
CA LYS A 23 -2.47 12.92 18.17
C LYS A 23 -2.93 11.47 18.02
N MET A 24 -4.13 11.14 18.49
CA MET A 24 -4.72 9.81 18.29
C MET A 24 -4.97 9.49 16.82
N LEU A 25 -5.50 10.45 16.06
CA LEU A 25 -5.75 10.27 14.63
C LEU A 25 -4.45 10.05 13.86
N LEU A 26 -3.38 10.77 14.21
CA LEU A 26 -2.05 10.62 13.62
C LEU A 26 -1.45 9.23 13.92
N ALA A 27 -1.50 8.81 15.19
CA ALA A 27 -0.99 7.50 15.61
C ALA A 27 -1.74 6.32 14.97
N LYS A 28 -3.01 6.51 14.58
CA LYS A 28 -3.77 5.50 13.85
C LYS A 28 -3.31 5.40 12.39
N LYS A 29 -3.14 6.54 11.72
CA LYS A 29 -2.61 6.60 10.35
C LYS A 29 -1.20 6.02 10.24
N ASP A 30 -0.34 6.28 11.21
CA ASP A 30 1.02 5.71 11.23
C ASP A 30 1.01 4.18 11.31
N LYS A 31 0.05 3.59 12.04
CA LYS A 31 -0.14 2.13 12.08
C LYS A 31 -0.69 1.58 10.77
N ASP A 32 -1.71 2.23 10.22
CA ASP A 32 -2.30 1.80 8.94
C ASP A 32 -1.25 1.88 7.80
N GLN A 33 -0.38 2.90 7.83
CA GLN A 33 0.72 3.03 6.89
C GLN A 33 1.83 1.99 7.13
N GLN A 34 2.15 1.65 8.38
CA GLN A 34 3.11 0.58 8.69
C GLN A 34 2.61 -0.79 8.22
N VAL A 35 1.29 -1.05 8.34
CA VAL A 35 0.67 -2.28 7.83
C VAL A 35 0.76 -2.33 6.30
N LEU A 36 0.41 -1.25 5.60
CA LEU A 36 0.55 -1.16 4.14
C LEU A 36 1.99 -1.40 3.67
N LEU A 37 2.98 -0.80 4.35
CA LEU A 37 4.39 -1.01 4.03
C LEU A 37 4.85 -2.47 4.25
N ALA A 38 4.30 -3.15 5.27
CA ALA A 38 4.61 -4.55 5.52
C ALA A 38 3.98 -5.48 4.47
N GLU A 39 2.77 -5.17 3.99
CA GLU A 39 2.13 -5.91 2.90
C GLU A 39 2.88 -5.75 1.57
N ASP A 40 3.28 -4.52 1.21
CA ASP A 40 4.07 -4.27 0.00
C ASP A 40 5.45 -4.97 0.07
N GLN A 41 6.09 -4.96 1.24
CA GLN A 41 7.36 -5.63 1.46
C GLN A 41 7.21 -7.16 1.37
N ALA A 42 6.18 -7.74 1.99
CA ALA A 42 5.90 -9.18 1.90
C ALA A 42 5.57 -9.62 0.47
N TRP A 43 4.90 -8.75 -0.31
CA TRP A 43 4.64 -9.02 -1.72
C TRP A 43 5.93 -9.00 -2.57
N MET A 44 6.81 -8.03 -2.36
CA MET A 44 8.11 -7.99 -3.05
C MET A 44 9.01 -9.18 -2.68
N GLU A 45 9.04 -9.58 -1.41
CA GLU A 45 9.83 -10.72 -0.94
C GLU A 45 9.28 -12.05 -1.47
N SER A 46 7.95 -12.24 -1.46
CA SER A 46 7.31 -13.42 -2.06
C SER A 46 7.52 -13.50 -3.57
N SER A 47 7.61 -12.36 -4.27
CA SER A 47 7.93 -12.33 -5.70
C SER A 47 9.41 -12.59 -5.98
N SER A 48 10.31 -12.37 -5.01
CA SER A 48 11.76 -12.49 -5.18
C SER A 48 12.30 -13.87 -4.82
N ASP A 49 11.66 -14.57 -3.88
CA ASP A 49 11.90 -16.02 -3.62
C ASP A 49 11.64 -16.87 -4.87
N SER A 50 10.93 -16.30 -5.84
CA SER A 50 10.57 -16.90 -7.12
C SER A 50 11.58 -16.62 -8.26
N GLY A 51 12.87 -16.38 -7.98
CA GLY A 51 13.87 -16.16 -9.04
C GLY A 51 13.88 -17.22 -10.17
N GLN A 52 13.39 -18.44 -9.88
CA GLN A 52 13.09 -19.50 -10.86
C GLN A 52 11.74 -19.31 -11.60
N GLU A 53 10.69 -18.81 -10.95
CA GLU A 53 9.40 -18.49 -11.57
C GLU A 53 9.47 -17.27 -12.50
N ILE A 54 10.35 -16.29 -12.23
CA ILE A 54 10.60 -15.18 -13.18
C ILE A 54 11.16 -15.73 -14.50
N ASN A 55 12.07 -16.71 -14.43
CA ASN A 55 12.59 -17.39 -15.61
C ASN A 55 11.48 -18.22 -16.32
N ALA A 56 10.70 -18.98 -15.54
CA ALA A 56 9.59 -19.78 -16.07
C ALA A 56 8.51 -18.91 -16.75
N ASN A 57 8.15 -17.76 -16.16
CA ASN A 57 7.20 -16.81 -16.73
C ASN A 57 7.73 -16.16 -18.01
N MET A 58 9.03 -15.89 -18.09
CA MET A 58 9.66 -15.40 -19.32
C MET A 58 9.59 -16.46 -20.43
N VAL A 59 9.92 -17.72 -20.13
CA VAL A 59 9.84 -18.84 -21.08
C VAL A 59 8.39 -19.11 -21.49
N PHE A 60 7.44 -19.05 -20.56
CA PHE A 60 6.01 -19.22 -20.82
C PHE A 60 5.46 -18.15 -21.76
N MET A 61 5.83 -16.88 -21.53
CA MET A 61 5.48 -15.77 -22.43
C MET A 61 6.07 -15.93 -23.83
N ALA A 62 7.31 -16.42 -23.94
CA ALA A 62 7.93 -16.71 -25.23
C ALA A 62 7.22 -17.85 -25.98
N GLN A 63 6.82 -18.90 -25.26
CA GLN A 63 6.06 -20.02 -25.84
C GLN A 63 4.67 -19.59 -26.31
N ILE A 64 3.93 -18.79 -25.54
CA ILE A 64 2.62 -18.27 -25.96
C ILE A 64 2.75 -17.40 -27.21
N LYS A 65 3.73 -16.49 -27.23
CA LYS A 65 3.97 -15.63 -28.40
C LYS A 65 4.28 -16.45 -29.65
N LYS A 66 5.07 -17.53 -29.51
CA LYS A 66 5.37 -18.43 -30.61
C LYS A 66 4.11 -19.16 -31.11
N VAL A 67 3.34 -19.77 -30.21
CA VAL A 67 2.11 -20.51 -30.56
C VAL A 67 1.09 -19.59 -31.25
N LEU A 68 0.98 -18.34 -30.79
CA LEU A 68 0.12 -17.35 -31.41
C LEU A 68 0.57 -17.02 -32.84
N PHE A 69 1.87 -16.81 -33.04
CA PHE A 69 2.44 -16.51 -34.36
C PHE A 69 2.30 -17.68 -35.34
N ASP A 70 2.58 -18.90 -34.88
CA ASP A 70 2.43 -20.11 -35.68
C ASP A 70 0.95 -20.35 -36.06
N SER A 71 0.01 -19.94 -35.20
CA SER A 71 -1.43 -20.02 -35.47
C SER A 71 -1.90 -18.99 -36.50
N GLU A 72 -1.44 -17.74 -36.41
CA GLU A 72 -1.74 -16.72 -37.44
C GLU A 72 -1.15 -17.09 -38.80
N ALA A 73 0.06 -17.63 -38.84
CA ALA A 73 0.70 -18.10 -40.06
C ALA A 73 -0.04 -19.29 -40.69
N SER A 74 -0.50 -20.23 -39.85
CA SER A 74 -1.31 -21.37 -40.29
C SER A 74 -2.70 -20.94 -40.80
N SER A 75 -3.32 -19.95 -40.14
CA SER A 75 -4.61 -19.39 -40.57
C SER A 75 -4.52 -18.58 -41.87
N SER A 76 -3.37 -17.97 -42.16
CA SER A 76 -3.16 -17.16 -43.37
C SER A 76 -2.81 -18.01 -44.60
N SER A 77 -2.56 -19.32 -44.40
CA SER A 77 -2.19 -20.27 -45.45
C SER A 77 -3.33 -21.22 -45.85
N ALA A 78 -4.51 -21.06 -45.22
CA ALA A 78 -5.73 -21.81 -45.49
C ALA A 78 -6.61 -21.12 -46.55
#